data_AF-A0A8J9X675-F1
#
_entry.id   AF-A0A8J9X675-F1
#
_cell.length_a   1.000
_cell.length_b   1.000
_cell.length_c   1.000
_cell.angle_alpha   90.00
_cell.angle_beta   90.00
_cell.angle_gamma   90.00
#
_symmetry.space_group_name_H-M   'P 1'
#
loop_
_entity.id
_entity.type
_entity.pdbx_description
1 polymer ?
#
loop_
_entity_poly.entity_id
_entity_poly.type
_entity_poly.pdbx_seq_one_letter_code
_entity_poly.pdbx_strand_id
1 'polypeptide(L)'
;MDPLEHVLVNLLGATTPDSSYRRFFEEYGITQASELASITENRLATVSYGVLTPSVGDTPATIVCMFLPPAQQDRILKIVKWFLSKGTNVTNETWFELTPEVLEYWQPASAIVAPATPVGSDARSSFVESAAAKFRKTIKNHSVPYPKFSEDRFWVTWNTNIRIKLRIHGVQLVLDPDYLPETVDETDTFVEMQNFVFGVFNDILLTPRARGILHKHVDELDAQAVYRDLVASYGKGINAQITATSIEMKLTLYSFATSKSKTCVAFLTTWRNLIYDLERINEFPLPDHQKSVQLKSAVRSHPQLKLFLGNVQLYSRTHVGKSADDSDFEYVYDLMLEHATDIDQTDLEDRGNNRGGRSANNAKSQSSSKKKTNKPI
;
A
#
# COMPACT_ATOMS: atom_id res chain seq x y z
N MET A 1 44.97 23.72 6.47
CA MET A 1 43.80 23.35 7.29
C MET A 1 43.53 21.88 7.00
N ASP A 2 43.19 21.07 8.00
CA ASP A 2 42.85 19.67 7.76
C ASP A 2 41.46 19.58 7.09
N PRO A 3 41.25 18.75 6.05
CA PRO A 3 39.97 18.64 5.37
C PRO A 3 38.81 18.24 6.29
N LEU A 4 39.05 17.41 7.31
CA LEU A 4 38.01 17.01 8.26
C LEU A 4 37.66 18.18 9.19
N GLU A 5 38.68 18.93 9.62
CA GLU A 5 38.49 20.13 10.43
C GLU A 5 37.75 21.25 9.67
N HIS A 6 37.97 21.38 8.35
CA HIS A 6 37.18 22.27 7.49
C HIS A 6 35.70 21.87 7.44
N VAL A 7 35.41 20.58 7.29
CA VAL A 7 34.02 20.08 7.28
C VAL A 7 33.35 20.30 8.63
N LEU A 8 34.01 19.98 9.74
CA LEU A 8 33.46 20.15 11.07
C LEU A 8 33.21 21.62 11.41
N VAL A 9 34.19 22.49 11.23
CA VAL A 9 34.11 23.89 11.65
C VAL A 9 33.29 24.73 10.67
N ASN A 10 33.61 24.67 9.38
CA ASN A 10 33.03 25.58 8.40
C ASN A 10 31.68 25.08 7.88
N LEU A 11 31.50 23.77 7.68
CA LEU A 11 30.28 23.24 7.07
C LEU A 11 29.23 22.77 8.08
N LEU A 12 29.65 22.24 9.23
CA LEU A 12 28.76 21.71 10.27
C LEU A 12 28.63 22.63 11.50
N GLY A 13 29.45 23.68 11.61
CA GLY A 13 29.41 24.63 12.73
C GLY A 13 29.88 24.03 14.06
N ALA A 14 30.63 22.93 14.03
CA ALA A 14 31.12 22.17 15.18
C ALA A 14 32.39 22.80 15.78
N THR A 15 32.28 24.06 16.23
CA THR A 15 33.38 24.86 16.78
C THR A 15 33.80 24.46 18.19
N THR A 16 32.90 23.83 18.95
CA THR A 16 33.19 23.34 20.30
C THR A 16 33.54 21.84 20.30
N PRO A 17 34.48 21.40 21.17
CA PRO A 17 34.79 19.98 21.35
C PRO A 17 33.58 19.13 21.75
N ASP A 18 32.62 19.73 22.47
CA ASP A 18 31.39 19.07 22.93
C ASP A 18 30.23 19.09 21.92
N SER A 19 30.47 19.50 20.67
CA SER A 19 29.43 19.48 19.65
C SER A 19 28.98 18.05 19.33
N SER A 20 27.67 17.88 19.07
CA SER A 20 27.07 16.59 18.72
C SER A 20 27.75 15.93 17.51
N TYR A 21 28.20 16.73 16.55
CA TYR A 21 28.93 16.27 15.37
C TYR A 21 30.30 15.67 15.70
N ARG A 22 31.09 16.29 16.58
CA ARG A 22 32.43 15.77 16.93
C ARG A 22 32.35 14.46 17.69
N ARG A 23 31.44 14.36 18.67
CA ARG A 23 31.21 13.12 19.41
C ARG A 23 30.66 12.01 18.54
N PHE A 24 29.78 12.34 17.59
CA PHE A 24 29.30 11.38 16.60
C PHE A 24 30.45 10.88 15.70
N PHE A 25 31.35 11.76 15.26
CA PHE A 25 32.44 11.39 14.36
C PHE A 25 33.49 10.53 15.07
N GLU A 26 33.76 10.82 16.34
CA GLU A 26 34.65 10.02 17.18
C GLU A 26 34.09 8.60 17.41
N GLU A 27 32.81 8.47 17.76
CA GLU A 27 32.15 7.17 17.96
C GLU A 27 32.01 6.38 16.64
N TYR A 28 31.82 7.08 15.52
CA TYR A 28 31.79 6.47 14.19
C TYR A 28 33.18 6.03 13.71
N GLY A 29 34.25 6.54 14.33
CA GLY A 29 35.63 6.26 13.95
C GLY A 29 36.10 7.04 12.72
N ILE A 30 35.53 8.22 12.47
CA ILE A 30 35.92 9.09 11.34
C ILE A 30 37.16 9.88 11.74
N THR A 31 38.30 9.50 11.20
CA THR A 31 39.59 10.17 11.42
C THR A 31 40.04 10.99 10.22
N GLN A 32 39.46 10.74 9.04
CA GLN A 32 39.78 11.46 7.79
C GLN A 32 38.51 11.87 7.04
N ALA A 33 38.57 12.98 6.30
CA ALA A 33 37.44 13.47 5.52
C ALA A 33 36.99 12.48 4.43
N SER A 34 37.90 11.71 3.85
CA SER A 34 37.60 10.68 2.85
C SER A 34 36.63 9.60 3.37
N GLU A 35 36.66 9.29 4.67
CA GLU A 35 35.81 8.29 5.30
C GLU A 35 34.34 8.75 5.38
N LEU A 36 34.08 10.06 5.26
CA LEU A 36 32.72 10.61 5.15
C LEU A 36 32.01 10.05 3.91
N ALA A 37 32.72 9.74 2.84
CA ALA A 37 32.14 9.18 1.62
C ALA A 37 31.53 7.78 1.82
N SER A 38 31.93 7.08 2.89
CA SER A 38 31.43 5.75 3.26
C SER A 38 30.23 5.80 4.22
N ILE A 39 29.80 6.99 4.64
CA ILE A 39 28.64 7.14 5.52
C ILE A 39 27.35 6.91 4.73
N THR A 40 26.54 5.97 5.20
CA THR A 40 25.22 5.69 4.64
C THR A 40 24.12 6.24 5.54
N GLU A 41 22.96 6.52 4.95
CA GLU A 41 21.76 7.02 5.65
C GLU A 41 21.33 6.09 6.79
N ASN A 42 21.42 4.77 6.59
CA ASN A 42 21.11 3.77 7.62
C ASN A 42 22.08 3.84 8.82
N ARG A 43 23.36 4.10 8.56
CA ARG A 43 24.39 4.21 9.62
C ARG A 43 24.22 5.50 10.43
N LEU A 44 23.80 6.61 9.80
CA LEU A 44 23.47 7.87 10.49
C LEU A 44 22.30 7.72 11.47
N ALA A 45 21.31 6.90 11.13
CA ALA A 45 20.13 6.68 11.96
C ALA A 45 20.37 5.72 13.15
N THR A 46 21.39 4.86 13.06
CA THR A 46 21.61 3.75 14.01
C THR A 46 22.72 4.03 15.03
N VAL A 47 23.68 4.92 14.73
CA VAL A 47 24.81 5.22 15.63
C VAL A 47 24.40 6.25 16.68
N SER A 48 24.51 5.87 17.96
CA SER A 48 24.34 6.77 19.11
C SER A 48 25.68 7.18 19.69
N TYR A 49 25.81 8.41 20.20
CA TYR A 49 26.99 8.89 20.92
C TYR A 49 26.67 9.14 22.39
N GLY A 50 27.67 8.94 23.25
CA GLY A 50 27.52 9.16 24.70
C GLY A 50 27.57 10.63 25.09
N VAL A 51 26.61 11.06 25.93
CA VAL A 51 26.64 12.37 26.58
C VAL A 51 26.63 12.21 28.09
N LEU A 52 27.68 12.70 28.75
CA LEU A 52 27.73 12.82 30.21
C LEU A 52 26.79 13.92 30.66
N THR A 53 25.78 13.57 31.46
CA THR A 53 24.93 14.57 32.12
C THR A 53 25.64 15.12 33.36
N PRO A 54 25.63 16.45 33.61
CA PRO A 54 26.22 17.01 34.82
C PRO A 54 25.55 16.42 36.07
N SER A 55 26.36 16.08 37.07
CA SER A 55 25.89 15.65 38.38
C SER A 55 25.07 16.78 39.00
N VAL A 56 23.78 16.52 39.23
CA VAL A 56 22.90 17.38 40.01
C VAL A 56 22.63 16.64 41.31
N GLY A 57 23.23 17.12 42.41
CA GLY A 57 23.08 16.53 43.76
C GLY A 57 23.77 15.16 43.92
N ASP A 58 23.17 14.28 44.74
CA ASP A 58 23.72 12.94 45.10
C ASP A 58 23.61 11.88 43.98
N THR A 59 23.22 12.28 42.77
CA THR A 59 23.11 11.37 41.62
C THR A 59 24.44 11.31 40.85
N PRO A 60 25.06 10.12 40.67
CA PRO A 60 26.30 9.98 39.92
C PRO A 60 26.11 10.31 38.44
N ALA A 61 27.14 10.87 37.81
CA ALA A 61 27.14 11.19 36.38
C ALA A 61 26.83 9.92 35.57
N THR A 62 25.77 9.99 34.75
CA THR A 62 25.32 8.88 33.90
C THR A 62 25.59 9.22 32.43
N ILE A 63 26.05 8.23 31.66
CA ILE A 63 26.23 8.36 30.21
C ILE A 63 24.88 8.08 29.55
N VAL A 64 24.34 9.08 28.85
CA VAL A 64 23.11 8.94 28.06
C VAL A 64 23.46 8.78 26.59
N CYS A 65 22.96 7.71 25.95
CA CYS A 65 23.08 7.54 24.51
C CYS A 65 22.14 8.50 23.78
N MET A 66 22.69 9.38 22.95
CA MET A 66 21.94 10.31 22.11
C MET A 66 22.16 10.01 20.62
N PHE A 67 21.16 10.29 19.80
CA PHE A 67 21.25 10.18 18.35
C PHE A 67 21.34 11.58 17.73
N LEU A 68 21.95 11.70 16.55
CA LEU A 68 21.91 12.95 15.80
C LEU A 68 20.46 13.24 15.38
N PRO A 69 19.94 14.47 15.56
CA PRO A 69 18.63 14.86 15.04
C PRO A 69 18.55 14.71 13.51
N PRO A 70 17.37 14.43 12.93
CA PRO A 70 17.21 14.25 11.48
C PRO A 70 17.81 15.38 10.63
N ALA A 71 17.60 16.64 11.03
CA ALA A 71 18.17 17.80 10.33
C ALA A 71 19.71 17.81 10.31
N GLN A 72 20.35 17.26 11.36
CA GLN A 72 21.82 17.13 11.41
C GLN A 72 22.31 15.99 10.52
N GLN A 73 21.56 14.88 10.45
CA GLN A 73 21.85 13.75 9.56
C GLN A 73 21.71 14.16 8.08
N ASP A 74 20.65 14.88 7.72
CA ASP A 74 20.42 15.39 6.37
C ASP A 74 21.55 16.30 5.88
N ARG A 75 22.11 17.12 6.79
CA ARG A 75 23.23 18.01 6.50
C ARG A 75 24.51 17.23 6.19
N ILE A 76 24.82 16.18 6.97
CA ILE A 76 25.95 15.28 6.69
C ILE A 76 25.73 14.59 5.34
N LEU A 77 24.53 14.07 5.10
CA LEU A 77 24.20 13.38 3.85
C LEU A 77 24.29 14.30 2.63
N LYS A 78 23.96 15.61 2.78
CA LYS A 78 24.13 16.62 1.72
C LYS A 78 25.60 16.82 1.36
N ILE A 79 26.49 16.88 2.34
CA ILE A 79 27.95 16.98 2.14
C ILE A 79 28.49 15.73 1.43
N VAL A 80 28.08 14.54 1.89
CA VAL A 80 28.48 13.26 1.27
C VAL A 80 28.02 13.18 -0.18
N LYS A 81 26.77 13.53 -0.47
CA LYS A 81 26.22 13.56 -1.84
C LYS A 81 26.94 14.56 -2.74
N TRP A 82 27.30 15.74 -2.21
CA TRP A 82 28.09 16.72 -2.94
C TRP A 82 29.46 16.17 -3.30
N PHE A 83 30.14 15.54 -2.35
CA PHE A 83 31.46 14.95 -2.58
C PHE A 83 31.42 13.85 -3.65
N LEU A 84 30.46 12.93 -3.54
CA LEU A 84 30.26 11.85 -4.51
C LEU A 84 29.92 12.37 -5.91
N SER A 85 29.37 13.58 -6.04
CA SER A 85 29.07 14.20 -7.33
C SER A 85 30.31 14.66 -8.11
N LYS A 86 31.48 14.77 -7.46
CA LYS A 86 32.74 15.22 -8.07
C LYS A 86 33.50 14.11 -8.82
N GLY A 87 33.04 12.86 -8.76
CA GLY A 87 33.61 11.73 -9.51
C GLY A 87 34.77 11.03 -8.79
N THR A 88 35.66 10.36 -9.53
CA THR A 88 36.72 9.49 -8.99
C THR A 88 38.11 10.16 -8.86
N ASN A 89 38.29 11.39 -9.37
CA ASN A 89 39.55 12.14 -9.27
C ASN A 89 39.47 13.19 -8.15
N VAL A 90 39.24 12.73 -6.92
CA VAL A 90 39.01 13.63 -5.78
C VAL A 90 40.25 13.64 -4.89
N THR A 91 40.86 14.81 -4.74
CA THR A 91 41.99 15.03 -3.83
C THR A 91 41.53 15.73 -2.56
N ASN A 92 42.41 15.84 -1.56
CA ASN A 92 42.10 16.58 -0.34
C ASN A 92 41.73 18.06 -0.61
N GLU A 93 42.15 18.60 -1.75
CA GLU A 93 41.84 19.97 -2.18
C GLU A 93 40.36 20.17 -2.51
N THR A 94 39.67 19.13 -3.00
CA THR A 94 38.25 19.19 -3.37
C THR A 94 37.33 19.42 -2.17
N TRP A 95 37.76 19.07 -0.96
CA TRP A 95 36.99 19.36 0.26
C TRP A 95 36.90 20.86 0.56
N PHE A 96 37.92 21.63 0.17
CA PHE A 96 37.94 23.08 0.38
C PHE A 96 37.12 23.85 -0.66
N GLU A 97 36.75 23.23 -1.79
CA GLU A 97 35.80 23.81 -2.75
C GLU A 97 34.37 23.88 -2.19
N LEU A 98 34.06 23.05 -1.19
CA LEU A 98 32.77 23.09 -0.52
C LEU A 98 32.79 24.18 0.55
N THR A 99 32.16 25.30 0.25
CA THR A 99 31.89 26.39 1.20
C THR A 99 30.45 26.31 1.72
N PRO A 100 30.11 26.99 2.83
CA PRO A 100 28.75 27.02 3.36
C PRO A 100 27.73 27.51 2.33
N GLU A 101 28.10 28.49 1.52
CA GLU A 101 27.26 29.05 0.45
C GLU A 101 27.03 28.03 -0.65
N VAL A 102 28.08 27.32 -1.07
CA VAL A 102 27.96 26.22 -2.05
C VAL A 102 27.07 25.13 -1.49
N LEU A 103 27.23 24.75 -0.22
CA LEU A 103 26.42 23.72 0.43
C LEU A 103 24.95 24.13 0.55
N GLU A 104 24.64 25.40 0.81
CA GLU A 104 23.27 25.89 0.97
C GLU A 104 22.49 25.80 -0.35
N TYR A 105 23.05 26.35 -1.44
CA TYR A 105 22.40 26.43 -2.75
C TYR A 105 22.56 25.17 -3.61
N TRP A 106 23.49 24.28 -3.28
CA TRP A 106 23.66 23.06 -4.03
C TRP A 106 22.46 22.11 -3.87
N GLN A 107 21.95 21.66 -5.01
CA GLN A 107 20.95 20.61 -5.12
C GLN A 107 21.57 19.44 -5.90
N PRO A 108 21.35 18.19 -5.49
CA PRO A 108 21.79 17.05 -6.27
C PRO A 108 21.12 17.12 -7.65
N ALA A 109 21.92 17.08 -8.71
CA ALA A 109 21.41 17.22 -10.08
C ALA A 109 20.34 16.15 -10.36
N SER A 110 19.07 16.56 -10.42
CA SER A 110 18.03 15.78 -11.08
C SER A 110 18.39 15.73 -12.56
N ALA A 111 18.56 14.52 -13.12
CA ALA A 111 18.86 14.33 -14.53
C ALA A 111 17.70 14.88 -15.38
N ILE A 112 17.85 16.11 -15.85
CA ILE A 112 16.98 16.74 -16.85
C ILE A 112 17.24 16.05 -18.18
N VAL A 113 16.18 15.50 -18.76
CA VAL A 113 16.13 15.00 -20.15
C VAL A 113 16.37 16.19 -21.08
N ALA A 114 17.40 16.10 -21.94
CA ALA A 114 17.55 16.97 -23.10
C ALA A 114 17.83 16.10 -24.34
N PRO A 115 17.14 16.33 -25.49
CA PRO A 115 17.36 15.58 -26.71
C PRO A 115 18.36 16.30 -27.63
N ALA A 116 19.40 15.62 -28.13
CA ALA A 116 20.05 15.93 -29.40
C ALA A 116 21.04 14.81 -29.83
N THR A 117 20.72 14.22 -30.99
CA THR A 117 21.55 13.67 -32.09
C THR A 117 22.90 12.96 -31.86
N PRO A 118 23.18 11.89 -32.63
CA PRO A 118 24.34 11.01 -32.42
C PRO A 118 25.56 11.42 -33.26
N VAL A 119 26.75 11.47 -32.66
CA VAL A 119 28.01 11.26 -33.39
C VAL A 119 29.02 10.54 -32.49
N GLY A 120 29.38 9.32 -32.91
CA GLY A 120 30.75 8.79 -32.96
C GLY A 120 31.57 8.59 -31.68
N SER A 121 31.73 7.30 -31.32
CA SER A 121 32.94 6.63 -30.79
C SER A 121 33.69 7.24 -29.58
N ASP A 122 33.68 6.56 -28.44
CA ASP A 122 34.72 5.57 -28.10
C ASP A 122 34.57 5.02 -26.68
N ALA A 123 34.85 3.72 -26.56
CA ALA A 123 35.24 2.98 -25.36
C ALA A 123 34.61 3.40 -24.02
N ARG A 124 33.41 2.90 -23.73
CA ARG A 124 32.93 2.79 -22.34
C ARG A 124 32.65 1.35 -22.01
N SER A 125 33.50 0.79 -21.15
CA SER A 125 33.23 -0.44 -20.42
C SER A 125 31.80 -0.36 -19.87
N SER A 126 30.91 -1.17 -20.43
CA SER A 126 29.56 -1.34 -19.93
C SER A 126 29.68 -1.99 -18.55
N PHE A 127 29.73 -1.17 -17.50
CA PHE A 127 29.24 -1.63 -16.20
C PHE A 127 27.78 -1.98 -16.44
N VAL A 128 27.51 -3.27 -16.66
CA VAL A 128 26.16 -3.80 -16.67
C VAL A 128 25.63 -3.53 -15.27
N GLU A 129 24.78 -2.52 -15.16
CA GLU A 129 24.17 -2.18 -13.88
C GLU A 129 23.39 -3.41 -13.39
N SER A 130 23.83 -3.97 -12.26
CA SER A 130 23.25 -5.17 -11.66
C SER A 130 21.74 -5.01 -11.48
N ALA A 131 21.01 -6.10 -11.65
CA ALA A 131 19.55 -6.14 -11.46
C ALA A 131 19.16 -5.62 -10.06
N ALA A 132 19.97 -5.89 -9.03
CA ALA A 132 19.81 -5.35 -7.68
C ALA A 132 19.92 -3.82 -7.62
N ALA A 133 20.83 -3.22 -8.39
CA ALA A 133 20.98 -1.76 -8.46
C ALA A 133 19.79 -1.11 -9.19
N LYS A 134 19.29 -1.75 -10.26
CA LYS A 134 18.06 -1.32 -10.95
C LYS A 134 16.85 -1.42 -10.03
N PHE A 135 16.74 -2.51 -9.27
CA PHE A 135 15.67 -2.74 -8.29
C PHE A 135 15.62 -1.64 -7.22
N ARG A 136 16.78 -1.30 -6.61
CA ARG A 136 16.89 -0.21 -5.62
C ARG A 136 16.44 1.14 -6.19
N LYS A 137 16.68 1.41 -7.48
CA LYS A 137 16.19 2.64 -8.15
C LYS A 137 14.68 2.61 -8.35
N THR A 138 14.11 1.47 -8.74
CA THR A 138 12.67 1.31 -8.99
C THR A 138 11.84 1.50 -7.72
N ILE A 139 12.29 0.95 -6.58
CA ILE A 139 11.56 1.08 -5.30
C ILE A 139 11.50 2.52 -4.81
N LYS A 140 12.63 3.26 -4.89
CA LYS A 140 12.69 4.66 -4.42
C LYS A 140 11.73 5.60 -5.15
N ASN A 141 11.28 5.22 -6.35
CA ASN A 141 10.42 6.05 -7.19
C ASN A 141 8.92 5.87 -6.91
N HIS A 142 8.53 4.85 -6.14
CA HIS A 142 7.13 4.52 -5.88
C HIS A 142 6.86 4.50 -4.37
N SER A 143 6.30 5.60 -3.83
CA SER A 143 5.75 5.59 -2.48
C SER A 143 4.32 5.06 -2.54
N VAL A 144 4.13 3.76 -2.28
CA VAL A 144 2.79 3.15 -2.14
C VAL A 144 2.57 2.83 -0.65
N PRO A 145 1.52 3.35 -0.01
CA PRO A 145 1.24 3.03 1.38
C PRO A 145 0.78 1.57 1.51
N TYR A 146 1.38 0.79 2.40
CA TYR A 146 0.99 -0.60 2.63
C TYR A 146 -0.16 -0.74 3.64
N PRO A 147 -1.08 -1.73 3.45
CA PRO A 147 -2.20 -1.94 4.35
C PRO A 147 -1.71 -2.53 5.68
N LYS A 148 -2.14 -1.94 6.79
CA LYS A 148 -1.83 -2.45 8.13
C LYS A 148 -2.66 -3.70 8.44
N PHE A 149 -2.00 -4.71 9.00
CA PHE A 149 -2.63 -5.92 9.51
C PHE A 149 -2.79 -5.82 11.02
N SER A 150 -3.89 -5.23 11.45
CA SER A 150 -4.19 -4.97 12.87
C SER A 150 -5.10 -5.99 13.53
N GLU A 151 -5.90 -6.74 12.75
CA GLU A 151 -6.87 -7.69 13.28
C GLU A 151 -6.92 -8.94 12.40
N ASP A 152 -6.91 -10.11 13.05
CA ASP A 152 -6.91 -11.43 12.43
C ASP A 152 -8.06 -11.64 11.43
N ARG A 153 -9.25 -11.09 11.72
CA ARG A 153 -10.44 -11.20 10.85
C ARG A 153 -10.27 -10.55 9.48
N PHE A 154 -9.30 -9.65 9.31
CA PHE A 154 -9.04 -8.98 8.04
C PHE A 154 -7.96 -9.68 7.21
N TRP A 155 -7.53 -10.88 7.62
CA TRP A 155 -6.48 -11.64 6.94
C TRP A 155 -6.71 -11.74 5.43
N VAL A 156 -7.90 -12.18 5.00
CA VAL A 156 -8.19 -12.42 3.59
C VAL A 156 -8.06 -11.13 2.77
N THR A 157 -8.69 -10.05 3.24
CA THR A 157 -8.63 -8.74 2.58
C THR A 157 -7.20 -8.16 2.60
N TRP A 158 -6.50 -8.27 3.72
CA TRP A 158 -5.11 -7.81 3.85
C TRP A 158 -4.19 -8.57 2.90
N ASN A 159 -4.29 -9.90 2.87
CA ASN A 159 -3.47 -10.79 2.06
C ASN A 159 -3.61 -10.51 0.56
N THR A 160 -4.84 -10.26 0.09
CA THR A 160 -5.08 -9.84 -1.30
C THR A 160 -4.41 -8.49 -1.60
N ASN A 161 -4.58 -7.50 -0.72
CA ASN A 161 -4.05 -6.16 -0.94
C ASN A 161 -2.51 -6.11 -0.90
N ILE A 162 -1.87 -6.86 -0.01
CA ILE A 162 -0.42 -6.89 0.09
C ILE A 162 0.20 -7.58 -1.15
N ARG A 163 -0.40 -8.67 -1.65
CA ARG A 163 0.01 -9.32 -2.91
C ARG A 163 -0.02 -8.37 -4.11
N ILE A 164 -1.08 -7.59 -4.24
CA ILE A 164 -1.23 -6.60 -5.33
C ILE A 164 -0.14 -5.53 -5.23
N LYS A 165 0.07 -4.96 -4.04
CA LYS A 165 1.07 -3.89 -3.85
C LYS A 165 2.48 -4.40 -4.09
N LEU A 166 2.84 -5.55 -3.53
CA LEU A 166 4.17 -6.13 -3.73
C LEU A 166 4.42 -6.52 -5.20
N ARG A 167 3.39 -6.90 -5.96
CA ARG A 167 3.47 -7.05 -7.42
C ARG A 167 3.74 -5.73 -8.14
N ILE A 168 3.12 -4.62 -7.73
CA ILE A 168 3.39 -3.28 -8.31
C ILE A 168 4.86 -2.89 -8.12
N HIS A 169 5.45 -3.26 -6.99
CA HIS A 169 6.87 -3.03 -6.71
C HIS A 169 7.82 -4.08 -7.33
N GLY A 170 7.28 -5.10 -8.01
CA GLY A 170 8.07 -6.14 -8.65
C GLY A 170 8.72 -7.14 -7.68
N VAL A 171 8.22 -7.25 -6.44
CA VAL A 171 8.77 -8.14 -5.39
C VAL A 171 7.86 -9.33 -5.08
N GLN A 172 6.95 -9.67 -6.00
CA GLN A 172 5.98 -10.75 -5.79
C GLN A 172 6.62 -12.12 -5.57
N LEU A 173 7.87 -12.33 -6.01
CA LEU A 173 8.60 -13.59 -5.86
C LEU A 173 8.81 -13.95 -4.39
N VAL A 174 8.95 -12.96 -3.50
CA VAL A 174 9.05 -13.18 -2.04
C VAL A 174 7.76 -13.77 -1.46
N LEU A 175 6.62 -13.58 -2.11
CA LEU A 175 5.33 -14.13 -1.68
C LEU A 175 5.06 -15.53 -2.23
N ASP A 176 5.96 -16.05 -3.07
CA ASP A 176 5.89 -17.42 -3.58
C ASP A 176 6.71 -18.32 -2.64
N PRO A 177 6.07 -19.23 -1.87
CA PRO A 177 6.78 -20.11 -0.94
C PRO A 177 7.76 -21.07 -1.60
N ASP A 178 7.58 -21.34 -2.90
CA ASP A 178 8.33 -22.35 -3.66
C ASP A 178 9.40 -21.72 -4.56
N TYR A 179 9.50 -20.38 -4.59
CA TYR A 179 10.49 -19.70 -5.41
C TYR A 179 11.91 -19.89 -4.84
N LEU A 180 12.82 -20.33 -5.70
CA LEU A 180 14.24 -20.49 -5.43
C LEU A 180 15.03 -19.82 -6.57
N PRO A 181 15.94 -18.86 -6.27
CA PRO A 181 16.79 -18.26 -7.29
C PRO A 181 17.80 -19.30 -7.82
N GLU A 182 18.00 -19.34 -9.14
CA GLU A 182 18.88 -20.32 -9.78
C GLU A 182 20.27 -19.75 -10.07
N THR A 183 20.34 -18.45 -10.35
CA THR A 183 21.59 -17.75 -10.68
C THR A 183 22.09 -16.89 -9.51
N VAL A 184 23.39 -16.57 -9.52
CA VAL A 184 23.99 -15.67 -8.52
C VAL A 184 23.35 -14.28 -8.57
N ASP A 185 23.13 -13.73 -9.78
CA ASP A 185 22.50 -12.42 -9.96
C ASP A 185 21.04 -12.38 -9.46
N GLU A 186 20.29 -13.47 -9.64
CA GLU A 186 18.94 -13.61 -9.09
C GLU A 186 18.95 -13.76 -7.58
N THR A 187 19.95 -14.45 -7.02
CA THR A 187 20.09 -14.62 -5.58
C THR A 187 20.33 -13.26 -4.92
N ASP A 188 21.29 -12.47 -5.42
CA ASP A 188 21.56 -11.13 -4.91
C ASP A 188 20.34 -10.20 -5.02
N THR A 189 19.63 -10.30 -6.15
CA THR A 189 18.39 -9.55 -6.37
C THR A 189 17.29 -9.99 -5.40
N PHE A 190 17.15 -11.29 -5.15
CA PHE A 190 16.16 -11.85 -4.25
C PHE A 190 16.43 -11.49 -2.78
N VAL A 191 17.70 -11.44 -2.35
CA VAL A 191 18.08 -10.95 -1.02
C VAL A 191 17.65 -9.51 -0.81
N GLU A 192 17.82 -8.64 -1.81
CA GLU A 192 17.34 -7.25 -1.75
C GLU A 192 15.80 -7.19 -1.68
N MET A 193 15.10 -8.07 -2.40
CA MET A 193 13.65 -8.19 -2.32
C MET A 193 13.20 -8.66 -0.93
N GLN A 194 13.86 -9.66 -0.35
CA GLN A 194 13.61 -10.18 1.00
C GLN A 194 13.73 -9.05 2.03
N ASN A 195 14.86 -8.32 2.03
CA ASN A 195 15.12 -7.21 2.95
C ASN A 195 14.04 -6.12 2.86
N PHE A 196 13.66 -5.76 1.63
CA PHE A 196 12.60 -4.78 1.40
C PHE A 196 11.25 -5.23 1.96
N VAL A 197 10.82 -6.45 1.62
CA VAL A 197 9.54 -6.99 2.08
C VAL A 197 9.54 -7.21 3.59
N PHE A 198 10.66 -7.62 4.17
CA PHE A 198 10.80 -7.78 5.62
C PHE A 198 10.59 -6.44 6.35
N GLY A 199 11.22 -5.36 5.86
CA GLY A 199 11.00 -4.01 6.38
C GLY A 199 9.53 -3.58 6.27
N VAL A 200 8.89 -3.86 5.13
CA VAL A 200 7.45 -3.62 4.97
C VAL A 200 6.62 -4.41 5.98
N PHE A 201 6.92 -5.69 6.20
CA PHE A 201 6.24 -6.55 7.17
C PHE A 201 6.41 -6.07 8.61
N ASN A 202 7.59 -5.58 8.98
CA ASN A 202 7.83 -5.00 10.29
C ASN A 202 6.88 -3.82 10.60
N ASP A 203 6.60 -2.98 9.60
CA ASP A 203 5.76 -1.80 9.79
C ASP A 203 4.26 -2.11 9.76
N ILE A 204 3.85 -3.15 9.03
CA ILE A 204 2.43 -3.42 8.79
C ILE A 204 1.86 -4.58 9.59
N LEU A 205 2.67 -5.52 10.10
CA LEU A 205 2.18 -6.64 10.92
C LEU A 205 2.01 -6.21 12.37
N LEU A 206 0.77 -5.93 12.77
CA LEU A 206 0.46 -5.37 14.09
C LEU A 206 -0.20 -6.36 15.05
N THR A 207 -0.75 -7.48 14.55
CA THR A 207 -1.33 -8.50 15.43
C THR A 207 -0.24 -9.19 16.26
N PRO A 208 -0.49 -9.53 17.54
CA PRO A 208 0.52 -10.21 18.38
C PRO A 208 1.02 -11.52 17.76
N ARG A 209 0.12 -12.29 17.14
CA ARG A 209 0.46 -13.55 16.47
C ARG A 209 1.31 -13.33 15.22
N ALA A 210 1.02 -12.32 14.39
CA ALA A 210 1.85 -11.99 13.24
C ALA A 210 3.23 -11.46 13.64
N ARG A 211 3.31 -10.62 14.67
CA ARG A 211 4.60 -10.17 15.25
C ARG A 211 5.43 -11.32 15.80
N GLY A 212 4.77 -12.28 16.46
CA GLY A 212 5.43 -13.50 16.92
C GLY A 212 6.00 -14.34 15.78
N ILE A 213 5.37 -14.34 14.60
CA ILE A 213 5.93 -14.98 13.39
C ILE A 213 7.11 -14.17 12.86
N LEU A 214 6.98 -12.84 12.75
CA LEU A 214 8.04 -11.97 12.28
C LEU A 214 9.33 -12.09 13.11
N HIS A 215 9.21 -12.10 14.44
CA HIS A 215 10.36 -12.22 15.34
C HIS A 215 11.12 -13.55 15.19
N LYS A 216 10.50 -14.62 14.68
CA LYS A 216 11.19 -15.90 14.48
C LYS A 216 12.19 -15.88 13.33
N HIS A 217 12.03 -14.95 12.39
CA HIS A 217 12.78 -14.88 11.14
C HIS A 217 13.56 -13.56 11.02
N VAL A 218 13.78 -12.86 12.15
CA VAL A 218 14.43 -11.55 12.18
C VAL A 218 15.93 -11.63 11.94
N ASP A 219 16.56 -12.74 12.36
CA ASP A 219 18.00 -12.93 12.23
C ASP A 219 18.40 -13.17 10.77
N GLU A 220 17.59 -13.91 10.00
CA GLU A 220 17.83 -14.14 8.57
C GLU A 220 17.19 -13.09 7.65
N LEU A 221 16.31 -12.23 8.18
CA LEU A 221 15.46 -11.31 7.42
C LEU A 221 14.66 -12.03 6.31
N ASP A 222 14.25 -13.28 6.56
CA ASP A 222 13.58 -14.13 5.59
C ASP A 222 12.08 -13.81 5.49
N ALA A 223 11.76 -12.87 4.61
CA ALA A 223 10.38 -12.44 4.35
C ALA A 223 9.52 -13.55 3.72
N GLN A 224 10.11 -14.44 2.90
CA GLN A 224 9.41 -15.57 2.30
C GLN A 224 8.96 -16.56 3.37
N ALA A 225 9.83 -16.87 4.35
CA ALA A 225 9.48 -17.71 5.49
C ALA A 225 8.37 -17.08 6.36
N VAL A 226 8.46 -15.79 6.65
CA VAL A 226 7.39 -15.05 7.36
C VAL A 226 6.07 -15.21 6.62
N TYR A 227 6.06 -14.99 5.29
CA TYR A 227 4.85 -15.08 4.51
C TYR A 227 4.25 -16.50 4.48
N ARG A 228 5.09 -17.52 4.33
CA ARG A 228 4.69 -18.94 4.40
C ARG A 228 4.01 -19.27 5.73
N ASP A 229 4.60 -18.84 6.85
CA ASP A 229 4.05 -19.07 8.18
C ASP A 229 2.74 -18.30 8.41
N LEU A 230 2.63 -17.08 7.88
CA LEU A 230 1.38 -16.32 7.91
C LEU A 230 0.28 -17.04 7.12
N VAL A 231 0.56 -17.53 5.91
CA VAL A 231 -0.41 -18.30 5.11
C VAL A 231 -0.81 -19.60 5.81
N ALA A 232 0.12 -20.32 6.41
CA ALA A 232 -0.18 -21.54 7.16
C ALA A 232 -1.06 -21.25 8.40
N SER A 233 -0.75 -20.19 9.14
CA SER A 233 -1.41 -19.86 10.41
C SER A 233 -2.78 -19.20 10.25
N TYR A 234 -2.97 -18.37 9.22
CA TYR A 234 -4.20 -17.61 8.97
C TYR A 234 -5.01 -18.10 7.76
N GLY A 235 -4.34 -18.63 6.73
CA GLY A 235 -4.98 -19.04 5.48
C GLY A 235 -5.68 -20.41 5.55
N LYS A 236 -5.22 -21.32 6.41
CA LYS A 236 -5.82 -22.65 6.61
C LYS A 236 -6.34 -22.90 8.04
N GLY A 237 -6.17 -21.91 8.93
CA GLY A 237 -6.49 -22.05 10.35
C GLY A 237 -7.93 -21.65 10.71
N ILE A 238 -8.24 -21.69 12.02
CA ILE A 238 -9.51 -21.26 12.62
C ILE A 238 -9.98 -19.88 12.11
N ASN A 239 -9.06 -18.98 11.80
CA ASN A 239 -9.38 -17.63 11.30
C ASN A 239 -10.03 -17.64 9.90
N ALA A 240 -9.58 -18.52 9.00
CA ALA A 240 -10.22 -18.71 7.69
C ALA A 240 -11.64 -19.28 7.86
N GLN A 241 -11.79 -20.27 8.76
CA GLN A 241 -13.09 -20.84 9.11
C GLN A 241 -14.05 -19.79 9.71
N ILE A 242 -13.58 -18.99 10.67
CA ILE A 242 -14.37 -17.89 11.27
C ILE A 242 -14.79 -16.88 10.19
N THR A 243 -13.89 -16.55 9.27
CA THR A 243 -14.18 -15.61 8.19
C THR A 243 -15.23 -16.18 7.23
N ALA A 244 -15.10 -17.46 6.83
CA ALA A 244 -16.09 -18.15 6.02
C ALA A 244 -17.46 -18.16 6.71
N THR A 245 -17.54 -18.61 7.97
CA THR A 245 -18.78 -18.62 8.75
C THR A 245 -19.37 -17.22 8.91
N SER A 246 -18.54 -16.19 9.11
CA SER A 246 -19.00 -14.80 9.16
C SER A 246 -19.60 -14.32 7.84
N ILE A 247 -19.00 -14.72 6.70
CA ILE A 247 -19.52 -14.39 5.37
C ILE A 247 -20.81 -15.17 5.11
N GLU A 248 -20.88 -16.45 5.46
CA GLU A 248 -22.09 -17.28 5.33
C GLU A 248 -23.26 -16.73 6.15
N MET A 249 -23.01 -16.33 7.40
CA MET A 249 -24.01 -15.67 8.26
C MET A 249 -24.48 -14.37 7.62
N LYS A 250 -23.54 -13.54 7.15
CA LYS A 250 -23.86 -12.29 6.46
C LYS A 250 -24.69 -12.57 5.21
N LEU A 251 -24.31 -13.52 4.38
CA LEU A 251 -24.97 -13.91 3.15
C LEU A 251 -26.39 -14.44 3.39
N THR A 252 -26.59 -15.22 4.46
CA THR A 252 -27.90 -15.74 4.87
C THR A 252 -28.83 -14.63 5.35
N LEU A 253 -28.29 -13.63 6.05
CA LEU A 253 -29.05 -12.49 6.59
C LEU A 253 -29.16 -11.32 5.58
N TYR A 254 -28.36 -11.34 4.52
CA TYR A 254 -28.32 -10.28 3.52
C TYR A 254 -29.51 -10.43 2.58
N SER A 255 -30.39 -9.44 2.65
CA SER A 255 -31.60 -9.36 1.84
C SER A 255 -31.77 -7.94 1.34
N PHE A 256 -32.61 -7.75 0.32
CA PHE A 256 -32.87 -6.41 -0.19
C PHE A 256 -33.38 -5.47 0.92
N ALA A 257 -34.21 -5.98 1.82
CA ALA A 257 -34.73 -5.24 2.98
C ALA A 257 -33.67 -4.84 4.02
N THR A 258 -32.63 -5.64 4.20
CA THR A 258 -31.53 -5.34 5.14
C THR A 258 -30.38 -4.57 4.49
N SER A 259 -30.38 -4.47 3.16
CA SER A 259 -29.35 -3.78 2.41
C SER A 259 -29.46 -2.26 2.51
N LYS A 260 -28.31 -1.58 2.50
CA LYS A 260 -28.21 -0.12 2.36
C LYS A 260 -28.15 0.32 0.88
N SER A 261 -28.19 -0.63 -0.04
CA SER A 261 -28.13 -0.35 -1.48
C SER A 261 -29.34 0.47 -1.90
N LYS A 262 -29.06 1.56 -2.63
CA LYS A 262 -30.10 2.48 -3.12
C LYS A 262 -30.77 2.00 -4.41
N THR A 263 -30.18 1.00 -5.06
CA THR A 263 -30.54 0.49 -6.38
C THR A 263 -30.44 -1.04 -6.39
N CYS A 264 -31.22 -1.69 -7.25
CA CYS A 264 -31.25 -3.14 -7.45
C CYS A 264 -29.90 -3.66 -7.96
N VAL A 265 -29.28 -2.96 -8.89
CA VAL A 265 -27.94 -3.31 -9.41
C VAL A 265 -26.91 -3.30 -8.28
N ALA A 266 -26.85 -2.23 -7.48
CA ALA A 266 -25.90 -2.14 -6.37
C ALA A 266 -26.13 -3.24 -5.31
N PHE A 267 -27.39 -3.62 -5.09
CA PHE A 267 -27.73 -4.74 -4.22
C PHE A 267 -27.17 -6.07 -4.75
N LEU A 268 -27.47 -6.42 -6.02
CA LEU A 268 -27.03 -7.66 -6.64
C LEU A 268 -25.51 -7.74 -6.72
N THR A 269 -24.82 -6.68 -7.15
CA THR A 269 -23.36 -6.62 -7.18
C THR A 269 -22.75 -6.87 -5.81
N THR A 270 -23.31 -6.27 -4.75
CA THR A 270 -22.82 -6.51 -3.38
C THR A 270 -23.06 -7.96 -2.95
N TRP A 271 -24.20 -8.54 -3.30
CA TRP A 271 -24.49 -9.96 -3.03
C TRP A 271 -23.48 -10.88 -3.74
N ARG A 272 -23.18 -10.64 -5.03
CA ARG A 272 -22.23 -11.46 -5.80
C ARG A 272 -20.80 -11.34 -5.29
N ASN A 273 -20.39 -10.15 -4.84
CA ASN A 273 -19.09 -9.99 -4.19
C ASN A 273 -18.96 -10.82 -2.91
N LEU A 274 -20.05 -11.00 -2.14
CA LEU A 274 -20.04 -11.89 -0.96
C LEU A 274 -19.86 -13.36 -1.35
N ILE A 275 -20.44 -13.79 -2.47
CA ILE A 275 -20.22 -15.15 -3.01
C ILE A 275 -18.76 -15.32 -3.40
N TYR A 276 -18.18 -14.38 -4.16
CA TYR A 276 -16.77 -14.43 -4.53
C TYR A 276 -15.83 -14.41 -3.32
N ASP A 277 -16.18 -13.65 -2.28
CA ASP A 277 -15.43 -13.64 -1.02
C ASP A 277 -15.50 -14.99 -0.29
N LEU A 278 -16.64 -15.68 -0.33
CA LEU A 278 -16.83 -17.01 0.27
C LEU A 278 -16.08 -18.08 -0.51
N GLU A 279 -16.23 -18.11 -1.85
CA GLU A 279 -15.58 -19.09 -2.73
C GLU A 279 -14.05 -18.95 -2.75
N ARG A 280 -13.52 -17.76 -2.45
CA ARG A 280 -12.08 -17.56 -2.28
C ARG A 280 -11.52 -18.23 -1.03
N ILE A 281 -12.33 -18.42 0.01
CA ILE A 281 -11.92 -19.03 1.28
C ILE A 281 -12.19 -20.52 1.28
N ASN A 282 -13.31 -20.94 0.67
CA ASN A 282 -13.68 -22.35 0.58
C ASN A 282 -12.79 -23.11 -0.42
N GLU A 283 -12.52 -24.37 -0.11
CA GLU A 283 -11.74 -25.26 -0.98
C GLU A 283 -12.48 -25.59 -2.28
N PHE A 284 -13.81 -25.62 -2.23
CA PHE A 284 -14.68 -25.90 -3.37
C PHE A 284 -15.64 -24.73 -3.62
N PRO A 285 -15.87 -24.35 -4.89
CA PRO A 285 -16.88 -23.38 -5.26
C PRO A 285 -18.26 -23.77 -4.74
N LEU A 286 -19.10 -22.77 -4.49
CA LEU A 286 -20.45 -23.03 -4.03
C LEU A 286 -21.27 -23.62 -5.19
N PRO A 287 -21.97 -24.75 -5.02
CA PRO A 287 -22.80 -25.29 -6.09
C PRO A 287 -23.86 -24.30 -6.58
N ASP A 288 -24.14 -24.30 -7.88
CA ASP A 288 -25.06 -23.37 -8.53
C ASP A 288 -26.49 -23.44 -7.97
N HIS A 289 -26.94 -24.63 -7.57
CA HIS A 289 -28.22 -24.80 -6.90
C HIS A 289 -28.26 -24.04 -5.56
N GLN A 290 -27.16 -24.04 -4.80
CA GLN A 290 -27.07 -23.38 -3.50
C GLN A 290 -26.99 -21.86 -3.66
N LYS A 291 -26.24 -21.37 -4.66
CA LYS A 291 -26.24 -19.96 -5.08
C LYS A 291 -27.66 -19.49 -5.44
N SER A 292 -28.39 -20.30 -6.21
CA SER A 292 -29.77 -20.01 -6.61
C SER A 292 -30.74 -19.93 -5.42
N VAL A 293 -30.62 -20.84 -4.44
CA VAL A 293 -31.44 -20.84 -3.21
C VAL A 293 -31.15 -19.58 -2.37
N GLN A 294 -29.87 -19.24 -2.19
CA GLN A 294 -29.47 -18.07 -1.42
C GLN A 294 -29.91 -16.76 -2.10
N LEU A 295 -29.76 -16.66 -3.43
CA LEU A 295 -30.23 -15.51 -4.20
C LEU A 295 -31.74 -15.32 -4.06
N LYS A 296 -32.51 -16.42 -4.16
CA LYS A 296 -33.96 -16.41 -3.98
C LYS A 296 -34.38 -15.93 -2.59
N SER A 297 -33.64 -16.30 -1.56
CA SER A 297 -33.85 -15.79 -0.20
C SER A 297 -33.56 -14.28 -0.13
N ALA A 298 -32.43 -13.85 -0.70
CA ALA A 298 -31.95 -12.48 -0.64
C ALA A 298 -32.90 -11.48 -1.33
N VAL A 299 -33.49 -11.85 -2.48
CA VAL A 299 -34.43 -10.98 -3.24
C VAL A 299 -35.89 -11.09 -2.76
N ARG A 300 -36.20 -11.94 -1.77
CA ARG A 300 -37.58 -12.28 -1.37
C ARG A 300 -38.44 -11.07 -1.01
N SER A 301 -37.84 -10.02 -0.45
CA SER A 301 -38.52 -8.80 -0.03
C SER A 301 -38.79 -7.81 -1.17
N HIS A 302 -38.18 -7.99 -2.34
CA HIS A 302 -38.39 -7.13 -3.51
C HIS A 302 -39.35 -7.81 -4.51
N PRO A 303 -40.58 -7.29 -4.71
CA PRO A 303 -41.61 -7.97 -5.50
C PRO A 303 -41.21 -8.25 -6.95
N GLN A 304 -40.64 -7.26 -7.66
CA GLN A 304 -40.28 -7.41 -9.08
C GLN A 304 -39.13 -8.39 -9.30
N LEU A 305 -37.99 -8.19 -8.63
CA LEU A 305 -36.86 -9.13 -8.65
C LEU A 305 -37.25 -10.57 -8.28
N LYS A 306 -38.07 -10.76 -7.24
CA LYS A 306 -38.57 -12.08 -6.84
C LYS A 306 -39.40 -12.74 -7.95
N LEU A 307 -40.31 -11.98 -8.57
CA LEU A 307 -41.18 -12.49 -9.63
C LEU A 307 -40.36 -12.84 -10.88
N PHE A 308 -39.44 -11.97 -11.29
CA PHE A 308 -38.56 -12.20 -12.43
C PHE A 308 -37.69 -13.44 -12.23
N LEU A 309 -37.04 -13.59 -11.08
CA LEU A 309 -36.24 -14.78 -10.77
C LEU A 309 -37.06 -16.07 -10.85
N GLY A 310 -38.30 -16.05 -10.36
CA GLY A 310 -39.22 -17.20 -10.47
C GLY A 310 -39.55 -17.56 -11.92
N ASN A 311 -39.74 -16.57 -12.78
CA ASN A 311 -40.03 -16.77 -14.20
C ASN A 311 -38.82 -17.31 -14.96
N VAL A 312 -37.62 -16.78 -14.72
CA VAL A 312 -36.39 -17.24 -15.36
C VAL A 312 -36.09 -18.69 -14.98
N GLN A 313 -36.23 -19.05 -13.70
CA GLN A 313 -36.05 -20.43 -13.23
C GLN A 313 -37.09 -21.41 -13.79
N LEU A 314 -38.32 -20.95 -14.01
CA LEU A 314 -39.35 -21.75 -14.64
C LEU A 314 -39.04 -21.98 -16.12
N TYR A 315 -38.66 -20.92 -16.83
CA TYR A 315 -38.33 -20.95 -18.25
C TYR A 315 -37.14 -21.87 -18.55
N SER A 316 -36.06 -21.78 -17.76
CA SER A 316 -34.88 -22.65 -17.94
C SER A 316 -35.23 -24.13 -17.78
N ARG A 317 -36.09 -24.45 -16.80
CA ARG A 317 -36.53 -25.83 -16.52
C ARG A 317 -37.46 -26.41 -17.59
N THR A 318 -38.28 -25.58 -18.23
CA THR A 318 -39.27 -26.05 -19.22
C THR A 318 -38.77 -26.03 -20.66
N HIS A 319 -37.87 -25.10 -21.03
CA HIS A 319 -37.46 -24.90 -22.43
C HIS A 319 -36.07 -25.43 -22.77
N VAL A 320 -35.15 -25.56 -21.80
CA VAL A 320 -33.75 -25.94 -22.09
C VAL A 320 -33.47 -27.41 -21.79
N GLY A 321 -34.40 -28.12 -21.14
CA GLY A 321 -34.25 -29.55 -20.82
C GLY A 321 -33.09 -29.87 -19.86
N LYS A 322 -32.47 -28.84 -19.28
CA LYS A 322 -31.37 -28.96 -18.33
C LYS A 322 -31.89 -29.46 -16.99
N SER A 323 -31.17 -30.40 -16.39
CA SER A 323 -31.46 -30.86 -15.03
C SER A 323 -31.27 -29.70 -14.05
N ALA A 324 -31.86 -29.78 -12.86
CA ALA A 324 -31.70 -28.76 -11.82
C ALA A 324 -30.23 -28.52 -11.39
N ASP A 325 -29.33 -29.42 -11.78
CA ASP A 325 -27.89 -29.39 -11.48
C ASP A 325 -27.05 -28.76 -12.60
N ASP A 326 -27.63 -28.54 -13.79
CA ASP A 326 -26.97 -27.94 -14.98
C ASP A 326 -27.50 -26.53 -15.31
N SER A 327 -28.20 -25.91 -14.36
CA SER A 327 -28.65 -24.52 -14.48
C SER A 327 -27.45 -23.60 -14.36
N ASP A 328 -27.01 -23.04 -15.48
CA ASP A 328 -25.95 -22.03 -15.55
C ASP A 328 -26.36 -20.82 -14.69
N PHE A 329 -25.89 -20.80 -13.44
CA PHE A 329 -26.23 -19.76 -12.48
C PHE A 329 -25.80 -18.39 -12.99
N GLU A 330 -24.70 -18.33 -13.73
CA GLU A 330 -24.18 -17.09 -14.29
C GLU A 330 -25.14 -16.51 -15.33
N TYR A 331 -25.69 -17.36 -16.21
CA TYR A 331 -26.74 -16.92 -17.15
C TYR A 331 -27.97 -16.34 -16.43
N VAL A 332 -28.44 -16.99 -15.35
CA VAL A 332 -29.59 -16.51 -14.57
C VAL A 332 -29.26 -15.20 -13.86
N TYR A 333 -28.05 -15.08 -13.31
CA TYR A 333 -27.60 -13.88 -12.61
C TYR A 333 -27.47 -12.69 -13.57
N ASP A 334 -26.93 -12.90 -14.78
CA ASP A 334 -26.79 -11.83 -15.78
C ASP A 334 -28.15 -11.30 -16.24
N LEU A 335 -29.13 -12.18 -16.50
CA LEU A 335 -30.51 -11.77 -16.78
C LEU A 335 -31.13 -10.98 -15.62
N MET A 336 -30.86 -11.38 -14.37
CA MET A 336 -31.32 -10.63 -13.20
C MET A 336 -30.68 -9.24 -13.12
N LEU A 337 -29.41 -9.10 -13.50
CA LEU A 337 -28.69 -7.83 -13.48
C LEU A 337 -29.20 -6.88 -14.57
N GLU A 338 -29.51 -7.38 -15.75
CA GLU A 338 -30.16 -6.63 -16.83
C GLU A 338 -31.53 -6.13 -16.37
N HIS A 339 -32.38 -7.01 -15.85
CA HIS A 339 -33.69 -6.60 -15.34
C HIS A 339 -33.62 -5.61 -14.17
N ALA A 340 -32.63 -5.77 -13.28
CA ALA A 340 -32.37 -4.81 -12.22
C ALA A 340 -31.99 -3.43 -12.75
N THR A 341 -31.27 -3.36 -13.88
CA THR A 341 -30.91 -2.11 -14.56
C THR A 341 -32.17 -1.41 -15.08
N ASP A 342 -33.10 -2.15 -15.68
CA ASP A 342 -34.38 -1.59 -16.15
C ASP A 342 -35.24 -1.05 -14.99
N ILE A 343 -35.30 -1.77 -13.87
CA ILE A 343 -36.00 -1.31 -12.66
C ILE A 343 -35.38 -0.01 -12.16
N ASP A 344 -34.05 0.03 -12.01
CA ASP A 344 -33.34 1.20 -11.51
C ASP A 344 -33.51 2.41 -12.45
N GLN A 345 -33.52 2.19 -13.77
CA GLN A 345 -33.78 3.22 -14.77
C GLN A 345 -35.21 3.78 -14.65
N THR A 346 -36.20 2.91 -14.53
CA THR A 346 -37.62 3.30 -14.34
C THR A 346 -37.80 4.12 -13.06
N ASP A 347 -37.19 3.68 -11.95
CA ASP A 347 -37.21 4.37 -10.66
C ASP A 347 -36.55 5.76 -10.74
N LEU A 348 -35.48 5.91 -11.53
CA LEU A 348 -34.83 7.19 -11.76
C LEU A 348 -35.71 8.15 -12.55
N GLU A 349 -36.37 7.67 -13.60
CA GLU A 349 -37.31 8.44 -14.42
C GLU A 349 -38.52 8.91 -13.62
N ASP A 350 -39.10 8.04 -12.80
CA ASP A 350 -40.24 8.36 -11.92
C ASP A 350 -39.87 9.39 -10.84
N ARG A 351 -38.66 9.32 -10.29
CA ARG A 351 -38.13 10.34 -9.36
C ARG A 351 -37.89 11.66 -10.06
N GLY A 352 -37.44 11.65 -11.31
CA GLY A 352 -37.26 12.84 -12.15
C GLY A 352 -38.58 13.54 -12.44
N ASN A 353 -39.58 12.78 -12.90
CA ASN A 353 -40.92 13.28 -13.21
C ASN A 353 -41.63 13.85 -11.98
N ASN A 354 -41.52 13.20 -10.82
CA ASN A 354 -42.09 13.72 -9.57
C ASN A 354 -41.41 15.00 -9.06
N ARG A 355 -40.10 15.18 -9.30
CA ARG A 355 -39.40 16.45 -8.99
C ARG A 355 -39.79 17.57 -9.95
N GLY A 356 -39.90 17.27 -11.24
CA GLY A 356 -40.38 18.22 -12.25
C GLY A 356 -41.81 18.69 -12.00
N GLY A 357 -42.71 17.77 -11.67
CA GLY A 357 -44.12 18.08 -11.33
C GLY A 357 -44.27 18.94 -10.07
N ARG A 358 -43.45 18.70 -9.03
CA ARG A 358 -43.42 19.54 -7.81
C ARG A 358 -42.90 20.94 -8.09
N SER A 359 -41.88 21.09 -8.95
CA SER A 359 -41.36 22.40 -9.36
C SER A 359 -42.40 23.20 -10.16
N ALA A 360 -43.09 22.55 -11.11
CA ALA A 360 -44.14 23.16 -11.92
C ALA A 360 -45.37 23.58 -11.08
N ASN A 361 -45.75 22.78 -10.08
CA ASN A 361 -46.85 23.13 -9.16
C ASN A 361 -46.48 24.28 -8.22
N ASN A 362 -45.21 24.37 -7.78
CA ASN A 362 -44.77 25.50 -6.95
C ASN A 362 -44.72 26.81 -7.76
N ALA A 363 -44.29 26.76 -9.03
CA ALA A 363 -44.33 27.89 -9.94
C ALA A 363 -45.77 28.39 -10.23
N LYS A 364 -46.75 27.46 -10.38
CA LYS A 364 -48.17 27.81 -10.52
C LYS A 364 -48.80 28.37 -9.24
N SER A 365 -48.34 27.95 -8.06
CA SER A 365 -48.80 28.49 -6.77
C SER A 365 -48.35 29.94 -6.56
N GLN A 366 -47.11 30.27 -6.94
CA GLN A 366 -46.60 31.64 -6.89
C GLN A 366 -47.26 32.57 -7.91
N SER A 367 -47.64 32.08 -9.10
CA SER A 367 -48.35 32.89 -10.10
C SER A 367 -49.82 33.15 -9.74
N SER A 368 -50.49 32.20 -9.08
CA SER A 368 -51.88 32.39 -8.62
C SER A 368 -51.99 33.31 -7.39
N SER A 369 -50.99 33.33 -6.52
CA SER A 369 -50.92 34.26 -5.37
C SER A 369 -50.75 35.72 -5.80
N LYS A 370 -50.05 36.00 -6.92
CA LYS A 370 -49.92 37.37 -7.47
C LYS A 370 -51.20 37.90 -8.14
N LYS A 371 -52.18 37.05 -8.45
CA LYS A 371 -53.42 37.45 -9.14
C LYS A 371 -54.57 37.83 -8.19
N LYS A 372 -54.47 37.50 -6.89
CA LYS A 372 -55.51 37.81 -5.88
C LYS A 372 -55.35 39.16 -5.17
N THR A 373 -54.24 39.86 -5.37
CA THR A 373 -53.97 41.16 -4.70
C THR A 373 -54.41 42.41 -5.49
N ASN A 374 -54.96 42.26 -6.70
CA ASN A 374 -55.52 43.38 -7.45
C ASN A 374 -57.06 43.31 -7.47
N LYS A 375 -57.70 43.82 -6.41
CA LYS A 375 -59.07 44.37 -6.50
C LYS A 375 -58.99 45.85 -6.13
N PRO A 376 -59.35 46.78 -7.04
CA PRO A 376 -59.35 48.19 -6.72
C PRO A 376 -60.57 48.53 -5.85
N ILE A 377 -60.38 49.53 -4.99
CA ILE A 377 -61.38 50.18 -4.14
C ILE A 377 -62.33 51.01 -5.01
#